data_AF-X1Q5E9-F1
#
_entry.id   AF-X1Q5E9-F1
#
_cell.length_a   1.000
_cell.length_b   1.000
_cell.length_c   1.000
_cell.angle_alpha   90.00
_cell.angle_beta   90.00
_cell.angle_gamma   90.00
#
_symmetry.space_group_name_H-M   'P 1'
#
loop_
_entity.id
_entity.type
_entity.pdbx_description
1 polymer ?
#
loop_
_entity_poly.entity_id
_entity_poly.type
_entity_poly.pdbx_seq_one_letter_code
_entity_poly.pdbx_strand_id
1 'polypeptide(L)' 'MFFMEAPFIELNHQKTTEDFLPLQGTDYIELYVGNAKQAAHFYKTAFGFKSIAYAGPET' A
#
# COMPACT_ATOMS: atom_id res chain seq x y z
N MET A 1 20.56 -30.12 -48.85
CA MET A 1 19.74 -30.44 -47.67
C MET A 1 19.92 -29.31 -46.67
N PHE A 2 19.25 -28.19 -46.96
CA PHE A 2 18.26 -27.52 -46.10
C PHE A 2 18.84 -26.94 -44.81
N PHE A 3 19.38 -25.72 -44.95
CA PHE A 3 19.39 -24.71 -43.90
C PHE A 3 17.94 -24.47 -43.44
N MET A 4 17.67 -24.62 -42.14
CA MET A 4 16.48 -24.10 -41.47
C MET A 4 16.92 -23.58 -40.10
N GLU A 5 17.52 -22.39 -40.09
CA GLU A 5 17.61 -21.61 -38.87
C GLU A 5 16.17 -21.22 -38.50
N ALA A 6 15.69 -21.71 -37.36
CA ALA A 6 14.37 -21.37 -36.87
C ALA A 6 14.34 -19.86 -36.56
N PRO A 7 13.34 -19.10 -37.05
CA PRO A 7 13.21 -17.71 -36.65
C PRO A 7 12.91 -17.66 -35.15
N PHE A 8 13.81 -17.06 -34.38
CA PHE A 8 13.56 -16.67 -33.00
C PHE A 8 12.38 -15.68 -32.99
N ILE A 9 11.23 -16.13 -32.50
CA ILE A 9 10.07 -15.26 -32.31
C ILE A 9 10.38 -14.35 -31.11
N GLU A 10 10.66 -13.09 -31.40
CA GLU A 10 10.76 -12.05 -30.38
C GLU A 10 9.36 -11.79 -29.82
N LEU A 11 9.07 -12.38 -28.65
CA LEU A 11 7.86 -12.10 -27.88
C LEU A 11 7.92 -10.65 -27.39
N ASN A 12 7.34 -9.74 -28.17
CA ASN A 12 7.07 -8.38 -27.73
C ASN A 12 6.04 -8.41 -26.59
N HIS A 13 6.53 -8.52 -25.36
CA HIS A 13 5.73 -8.27 -24.17
C HIS A 13 5.62 -6.76 -23.95
N GLN A 14 4.85 -6.09 -24.80
CA GLN A 14 4.38 -4.74 -24.52
C GLN A 14 3.14 -4.84 -23.63
N LYS A 15 3.35 -5.11 -22.35
CA LYS A 15 2.33 -4.83 -21.33
C LYS A 15 2.74 -3.57 -20.59
N THR A 16 2.57 -2.44 -21.27
CA THR A 16 2.49 -1.15 -20.58
C THR A 16 1.16 -1.19 -19.82
N THR A 17 1.19 -1.73 -18.61
CA THR A 17 0.16 -1.42 -17.63
C THR A 17 0.26 0.08 -17.43
N GLU A 18 -0.62 0.80 -18.10
CA GLU A 18 -0.88 2.20 -17.80
C GLU A 18 -1.53 2.17 -16.42
N ASP A 19 -0.74 2.33 -15.36
CA ASP A 19 -1.22 2.38 -13.98
C ASP A 19 -2.15 3.61 -13.85
N PHE A 20 -3.42 3.37 -14.12
CA PHE A 20 -4.49 4.35 -14.29
C PHE A 20 -4.61 5.32 -13.10
N LEU A 21 -4.18 4.91 -11.90
CA LEU A 21 -3.86 5.78 -10.78
C LEU A 21 -2.54 5.30 -10.15
N PRO A 22 -1.43 6.06 -10.18
CA PRO A 22 -0.21 5.68 -9.48
C PRO A 22 -0.41 5.79 -7.96
N LEU A 23 -0.82 4.67 -7.34
CA LEU A 23 -0.99 4.58 -5.89
C LEU A 23 0.36 4.80 -5.20
N GLN A 24 0.50 5.93 -4.50
CA GLN A 24 1.71 6.25 -3.72
C GLN A 24 1.82 5.44 -2.42
N GLY A 25 0.75 4.73 -2.05
CA GLY A 25 0.65 3.95 -0.81
C GLY A 25 -0.62 4.30 -0.02
N THR A 26 -0.63 3.90 1.25
CA THR A 26 -1.70 4.22 2.21
C THR A 26 -1.29 5.43 3.06
N ASP A 27 -2.12 6.46 3.10
CA ASP A 27 -1.84 7.70 3.85
C ASP A 27 -2.14 7.52 5.36
N TYR A 28 -3.33 7.05 5.71
CA TYR A 28 -3.73 6.70 7.07
C TYR A 28 -4.87 5.68 7.09
N ILE A 29 -5.09 5.09 8.26
CA ILE A 29 -6.22 4.20 8.55
C ILE A 29 -7.05 4.86 9.65
N GLU A 30 -8.34 5.06 9.40
CA GLU A 30 -9.28 5.54 10.41
C GLU A 30 -9.92 4.36 11.15
N LEU A 31 -9.91 4.42 12.48
CA LEU A 31 -10.42 3.36 13.34
C LEU A 31 -11.60 3.88 14.18
N TYR A 32 -12.78 3.32 13.96
CA TYR A 32 -13.97 3.59 14.78
C TYR A 32 -13.97 2.70 16.02
N VAL A 33 -13.75 3.30 17.19
CA VAL A 33 -13.64 2.59 18.47
C VAL A 33 -14.50 3.27 19.54
N GLY A 34 -15.01 2.48 20.49
CA GLY A 34 -15.82 3.03 21.58
C GLY A 34 -15.02 3.97 22.51
N ASN A 35 -13.76 3.64 22.80
CA ASN A 35 -12.86 4.49 23.60
C ASN A 35 -11.56 4.76 22.84
N ALA A 36 -11.50 5.91 22.16
CA ALA A 36 -10.34 6.33 21.37
C ALA A 36 -9.06 6.47 22.21
N LYS A 37 -9.18 6.89 23.48
CA LYS A 37 -8.03 7.07 24.38
C LYS A 37 -7.36 5.75 24.72
N GLN A 38 -8.14 4.76 25.16
CA GLN A 38 -7.61 3.43 25.46
C GLN A 38 -7.05 2.76 24.21
N ALA A 39 -7.73 2.89 23.07
CA ALA A 39 -7.24 2.35 21.80
C ALA A 39 -5.90 2.99 21.39
N ALA A 40 -5.78 4.32 21.46
CA ALA A 40 -4.53 5.01 21.19
C ALA A 40 -3.41 4.54 22.13
N HIS A 41 -3.69 4.36 23.43
CA HIS A 41 -2.72 3.81 24.37
C HIS A 41 -2.31 2.36 24.04
N PHE A 42 -3.27 1.52 23.65
CA PHE A 42 -3.00 0.14 23.24
C PHE A 42 -2.11 0.11 21.99
N TYR A 43 -2.44 0.87 20.94
CA TYR A 43 -1.65 0.90 19.71
C TYR A 43 -0.24 1.48 19.92
N LYS A 44 -0.09 2.49 20.78
CA LYS A 44 1.23 3.00 21.18
C LYS A 44 2.06 1.95 21.91
N THR A 45 1.45 1.18 22.81
CA THR A 45 2.18 0.25 23.69
C THR A 45 2.44 -1.10 23.01
N ALA A 46 1.43 -1.67 22.34
CA ALA A 46 1.51 -2.98 21.73
C ALA A 46 2.25 -2.97 20.39
N PHE A 47 2.11 -1.90 19.61
CA PHE A 47 2.69 -1.80 18.27
C PHE A 47 3.76 -0.70 18.14
N GLY A 48 4.05 0.04 19.22
CA GLY A 48 5.08 1.08 19.21
C GLY A 48 4.73 2.32 18.39
N PHE A 49 3.45 2.53 18.04
CA PHE A 49 3.06 3.69 17.24
C PHE A 49 3.31 5.00 18.00
N LYS A 50 3.72 6.05 17.28
CA LYS A 50 3.87 7.40 17.83
C LYS A 50 2.60 8.20 17.57
N SER A 51 2.05 8.86 18.59
CA SER A 51 0.99 9.85 18.36
C SER A 51 1.56 11.07 17.64
N ILE A 52 1.13 11.27 16.41
CA ILE A 52 1.51 12.42 15.59
C ILE A 52 0.48 13.55 15.64
N ALA A 53 -0.78 13.23 15.95
CA ALA A 53 -1.87 14.20 16.01
C ALA A 53 -2.93 13.76 17.04
N TYR A 54 -3.67 14.73 17.58
CA TYR A 54 -4.82 14.54 18.45
C TYR A 54 -5.93 15.48 17.98
N ALA A 55 -7.13 14.96 17.79
CA ALA A 55 -8.31 15.74 17.43
C ALA A 55 -9.50 15.24 18.26
N GLY A 56 -9.89 16.02 19.25
CA GLY A 56 -11.03 15.72 20.13
C GLY A 56 -11.16 16.74 21.26
N PRO A 57 -12.37 16.95 21.81
CA PRO A 57 -12.54 17.71 23.04
C PRO A 57 -11.90 16.92 24.20
N GLU A 58 -11.15 17.62 25.03
CA GLU A 58 -10.35 17.06 26.13
C GLU A 58 -11.25 16.55 27.27
N THR A 59 -11.98 15.46 27.08
CA THR A 59 -12.78 14.82 28.15
C THR A 59 -12.94 13.32 27.94
#